data_AF-A0A6F9BHL0-F1
#
_entry.id   AF-A0A6F9BHL0-F1
#
_cell.length_a   1.000
_cell.length_b   1.000
_cell.length_c   1.000
_cell.angle_alpha   90.00
_cell.angle_beta   90.00
_cell.angle_gamma   90.00
#
_symmetry.space_group_name_H-M   'P 1'
#
loop_
_entity.id
_entity.type
_entity.pdbx_description
1 polymer ?
#
loop_
_entity_poly.entity_id
_entity_poly.type
_entity_poly.pdbx_seq_one_letter_code
_entity_poly.pdbx_strand_id
1 'polypeptide(L)'
;MTARKSGSRLETEIERCRSEGQWDKIPELQYLKENPIKQGASPRGPRPRLVEVRKHLTAALDRGNLKPDYMQEASMLMAKLSYVEEDYSEAFNQYGKVTLDELALVGAPVYRLSMIAEAYATKGLCLEKVPAASPSLSNRNVDRDQEVITCYEKSGDIALLYLQEVEKALSAGMQNRSPKPGSVAQEQELGYFLETGLQRAHVIHFKN
;
A
#
# COMPACT_ATOMS: atom_id res chain seq x y z
N MET A 1 6.93 -33.52 -19.13
CA MET A 1 7.25 -33.31 -17.70
C MET A 1 7.75 -31.89 -17.56
N THR A 2 6.90 -30.98 -17.10
CA THR A 2 7.25 -29.56 -16.94
C THR A 2 7.99 -29.35 -15.62
N ALA A 3 9.23 -28.88 -15.72
CA ALA A 3 10.10 -28.64 -14.57
C ALA A 3 9.50 -27.56 -13.65
N ARG A 4 9.30 -27.89 -12.38
CA ARG A 4 9.00 -26.93 -11.31
C ARG A 4 10.23 -26.02 -11.16
N LYS A 5 10.09 -24.74 -11.52
CA LYS A 5 11.11 -23.72 -11.21
C LYS A 5 11.12 -23.51 -9.69
N SER A 6 12.19 -23.96 -9.05
CA SER A 6 12.47 -23.73 -7.64
C SER A 6 12.65 -22.24 -7.41
N GLY A 7 11.63 -21.58 -6.86
CA GLY A 7 11.84 -20.28 -6.22
C GLY A 7 12.86 -20.45 -5.10
N SER A 8 13.69 -19.43 -4.89
CA SER A 8 14.64 -19.45 -3.78
C SER A 8 13.89 -19.67 -2.46
N ARG A 9 14.53 -20.29 -1.46
CA ARG A 9 13.91 -20.56 -0.15
C ARG A 9 13.27 -19.31 0.48
N LEU A 10 13.80 -18.13 0.15
CA LEU A 10 13.26 -16.82 0.50
C LEU A 10 11.97 -16.49 -0.26
N GLU A 11 11.90 -16.72 -1.57
CA GLU A 11 10.68 -16.53 -2.36
C GLU A 11 9.54 -17.42 -1.86
N THR A 12 9.82 -18.68 -1.51
CA THR A 12 8.81 -19.58 -0.93
C THR A 12 8.35 -19.13 0.46
N GLU A 13 9.25 -18.65 1.30
CA GLU A 13 8.88 -18.13 2.63
C GLU A 13 8.09 -16.82 2.51
N ILE A 14 8.44 -15.96 1.54
CA ILE A 14 7.68 -14.75 1.19
C ILE A 14 6.29 -15.14 0.67
N GLU A 15 6.17 -16.08 -0.27
CA GLU A 15 4.88 -16.56 -0.78
C GLU A 15 4.03 -17.20 0.31
N ARG A 16 4.65 -17.91 1.25
CA ARG A 16 3.97 -18.49 2.41
C ARG A 16 3.48 -17.42 3.37
N CYS A 17 4.33 -16.47 3.77
CA CYS A 17 3.96 -15.34 4.62
C CYS A 17 2.86 -14.48 3.95
N ARG A 18 2.90 -14.36 2.62
CA ARG A 18 1.85 -13.74 1.78
C ARG A 18 0.53 -14.51 1.81
N SER A 19 0.58 -15.84 1.71
CA SER A 19 -0.60 -16.71 1.70
C SER A 19 -1.29 -16.84 3.06
N GLU A 20 -0.53 -16.71 4.15
CA GLU A 20 -1.02 -16.84 5.52
C GLU A 20 -1.35 -15.47 6.16
N GLY A 21 -1.20 -14.36 5.42
CA GLY A 21 -1.41 -12.99 5.94
C GLY A 21 -0.42 -12.58 7.02
N GLN A 22 0.71 -13.29 7.15
CA GLN A 22 1.72 -13.11 8.19
C GLN A 22 2.78 -12.09 7.76
N TRP A 23 2.34 -10.87 7.50
CA TRP A 23 3.19 -9.72 7.13
C TRP A 23 4.26 -9.39 8.17
N ASP A 24 4.04 -9.81 9.42
CA ASP A 24 4.95 -9.65 10.56
C ASP A 24 6.25 -10.46 10.43
N LYS A 25 6.39 -11.30 9.40
CA LYS A 25 7.59 -12.10 9.15
C LYS A 25 8.52 -11.52 8.08
N ILE A 26 8.10 -10.46 7.39
CA ILE A 26 8.96 -9.70 6.48
C ILE A 26 9.45 -8.49 7.28
N PRO A 27 10.70 -8.48 7.79
CA PRO A 27 11.19 -7.43 8.70
C PRO A 27 11.00 -6.01 8.16
N GLU A 28 11.07 -5.87 6.83
CA GLU A 28 10.93 -4.61 6.09
C GLU A 28 9.48 -4.08 6.07
N LEU A 29 8.48 -4.98 6.00
CA LEU A 29 7.06 -4.62 5.99
C LEU A 29 6.49 -4.49 7.41
N GLN A 30 7.02 -5.28 8.35
CA GLN A 30 6.75 -5.15 9.76
C GLN A 30 7.11 -3.76 10.28
N TYR A 31 8.24 -3.18 9.85
CA TYR A 31 8.61 -1.82 10.25
C TYR A 31 7.60 -0.76 9.80
N LEU A 32 7.08 -0.86 8.57
CA LEU A 32 6.07 0.06 8.03
C LEU A 32 4.71 -0.11 8.73
N LYS A 33 4.38 -1.34 9.16
CA LYS A 33 3.16 -1.67 9.93
C LYS A 33 3.25 -1.20 11.39
N GLU A 34 4.38 -1.42 12.05
CA GLU A 34 4.59 -1.09 13.48
C GLU A 34 4.84 0.40 13.73
N ASN A 35 5.11 1.19 12.68
CA ASN A 35 5.35 2.63 12.80
C ASN A 35 4.37 3.42 11.90
N PRO A 36 3.04 3.35 12.16
CA PRO A 36 2.08 4.15 11.42
C PRO A 36 2.43 5.64 11.59
N ILE A 37 2.55 6.34 10.46
CA ILE A 37 2.86 7.78 10.46
C ILE A 37 1.65 8.51 11.05
N LYS A 38 1.80 9.09 12.24
CA LYS A 38 0.80 10.02 12.77
C LYS A 38 0.85 11.31 11.94
N GLN A 39 -0.30 11.83 11.51
CA GLN A 39 -0.37 13.13 10.82
C GLN A 39 0.44 14.19 11.60
N GLY A 40 1.40 14.84 10.92
CA GLY A 40 2.23 15.90 11.51
C GLY A 40 3.43 15.42 12.35
N ALA A 41 3.64 14.11 12.52
CA ALA A 41 4.85 13.58 13.12
C ALA A 41 5.93 13.39 12.04
N SER A 42 6.65 14.46 11.71
CA SER A 42 7.89 14.33 10.92
C SER A 42 8.90 13.56 11.77
N PRO A 43 9.32 12.35 11.36
CA PRO A 43 10.28 11.59 12.13
C PRO A 43 11.66 12.18 11.94
N ARG A 44 12.04 13.07 12.85
CA ARG A 44 13.37 13.69 12.83
C ARG A 44 14.43 12.66 13.22
N GLY A 45 15.16 12.15 12.24
CA GLY A 45 16.39 11.38 12.43
C GLY A 45 16.63 10.30 11.37
N PRO A 46 17.89 9.87 11.16
CA PRO A 46 18.20 8.75 10.28
C PRO A 46 17.50 7.50 10.80
N ARG A 47 16.76 6.81 9.93
CA ARG A 47 16.08 5.54 10.23
C ARG A 47 16.87 4.41 9.55
N PRO A 48 17.82 3.74 10.24
CA PRO A 48 18.72 2.76 9.61
C PRO A 48 17.97 1.64 8.89
N ARG A 49 16.80 1.25 9.39
CA ARG A 49 15.92 0.28 8.74
C ARG A 49 15.38 0.77 7.40
N LEU A 50 14.95 2.03 7.29
CA LEU A 50 14.48 2.60 6.02
C LEU A 50 15.61 2.71 4.99
N VAL A 51 16.84 3.01 5.44
CA VAL A 51 18.02 3.04 4.57
C VAL A 51 18.27 1.66 3.93
N GLU A 52 18.19 0.59 4.71
CA GLU A 52 18.39 -0.77 4.15
C GLU A 52 17.24 -1.18 3.23
N VAL A 53 15.99 -0.84 3.58
CA VAL A 53 14.83 -1.07 2.70
C VAL A 53 14.99 -0.34 1.37
N ARG A 54 15.39 0.95 1.40
CA ARG A 54 15.67 1.74 0.20
C ARG A 54 16.71 1.06 -0.67
N LYS A 55 17.85 0.67 -0.09
CA LYS A 55 18.94 -0.02 -0.79
C LYS A 55 18.47 -1.30 -1.48
N HIS A 56 17.67 -2.14 -0.79
CA HIS A 56 17.13 -3.36 -1.37
C HIS A 56 16.14 -3.08 -2.51
N LEU A 57 15.22 -2.14 -2.33
CA LEU A 57 14.23 -1.78 -3.36
C LEU A 57 14.90 -1.15 -4.59
N THR A 58 15.88 -0.25 -4.39
CA THR A 58 16.67 0.32 -5.49
C THR A 58 17.39 -0.78 -6.26
N ALA A 59 18.10 -1.67 -5.58
CA ALA A 59 18.78 -2.79 -6.25
C ALA A 59 17.82 -3.71 -7.01
N ALA A 60 16.62 -3.95 -6.49
CA ALA A 60 15.60 -4.76 -7.15
C ALA A 60 15.05 -4.08 -8.42
N LEU A 61 14.74 -2.79 -8.33
CA LEU A 61 14.23 -1.99 -9.45
C LEU A 61 15.29 -1.79 -10.54
N ASP A 62 16.54 -1.50 -10.17
CA ASP A 62 17.64 -1.28 -11.12
C ASP A 62 17.99 -2.54 -11.91
N ARG A 63 17.91 -3.72 -11.27
CA ARG A 63 18.17 -5.00 -11.95
C ARG A 63 17.08 -5.34 -12.97
N GLY A 64 15.84 -4.89 -12.75
CA GLY A 64 14.72 -5.08 -13.67
C GLY A 64 14.40 -6.54 -14.02
N ASN A 65 14.89 -7.51 -13.22
CA ASN A 65 14.81 -8.94 -13.53
C ASN A 65 13.71 -9.67 -12.74
N LEU A 66 12.83 -8.92 -12.07
CA LEU A 66 11.63 -9.45 -11.41
C LEU A 66 10.49 -9.62 -12.41
N LYS A 67 9.53 -10.49 -12.06
CA LYS A 67 8.27 -10.59 -12.82
C LYS A 67 7.52 -9.23 -12.79
N PRO A 68 6.68 -8.93 -13.80
CA PRO A 68 5.94 -7.66 -13.86
C PRO A 68 5.18 -7.31 -12.58
N ASP A 69 4.45 -8.27 -12.01
CA ASP A 69 3.71 -8.07 -10.75
C ASP A 69 4.65 -7.64 -9.62
N TYR A 70 5.82 -8.28 -9.51
CA TYR A 70 6.84 -7.97 -8.52
C TYR A 70 7.53 -6.61 -8.75
N MET A 71 7.72 -6.21 -10.01
CA MET A 71 8.18 -4.87 -10.36
C MET A 71 7.17 -3.79 -9.94
N GLN A 72 5.87 -4.05 -10.11
CA GLN A 72 4.82 -3.16 -9.65
C GLN A 72 4.79 -3.04 -8.12
N GLU A 73 4.90 -4.15 -7.37
CA GLU A 73 4.94 -4.08 -5.90
C GLU A 73 6.16 -3.32 -5.40
N ALA A 74 7.34 -3.58 -5.98
CA ALA A 74 8.57 -2.89 -5.61
C ALA A 74 8.45 -1.38 -5.85
N SER A 75 7.82 -0.98 -6.96
CA SER A 75 7.58 0.44 -7.28
C SER A 75 6.60 1.08 -6.28
N MET A 76 5.50 0.40 -5.93
CA MET A 76 4.54 0.91 -4.94
C MET A 76 5.15 1.01 -3.53
N LEU A 77 6.00 0.05 -3.13
CA LEU A 77 6.73 0.10 -1.87
C LEU A 77 7.78 1.22 -1.85
N MET A 78 8.50 1.42 -2.95
CA MET A 78 9.45 2.53 -3.10
C MET A 78 8.73 3.89 -3.05
N ALA A 79 7.54 3.98 -3.64
CA ALA A 79 6.72 5.19 -3.58
C ALA A 79 6.29 5.51 -2.14
N LYS A 80 5.78 4.51 -1.41
CA LYS A 80 5.40 4.65 0.00
C LYS A 80 6.59 5.03 0.89
N LEU A 81 7.76 4.41 0.67
CA LEU A 81 9.00 4.75 1.37
C LEU A 81 9.41 6.19 1.11
N SER A 82 9.34 6.64 -0.14
CA SER A 82 9.70 8.01 -0.52
C SER A 82 8.74 9.03 0.10
N TYR A 83 7.45 8.70 0.20
CA TYR A 83 6.48 9.51 0.95
C TYR A 83 6.85 9.64 2.44
N VAL A 84 7.25 8.52 3.09
CA VAL A 84 7.67 8.49 4.50
C VAL A 84 8.92 9.33 4.73
N GLU A 85 9.82 9.38 3.75
CA GLU A 85 11.04 10.19 3.76
C GLU A 85 10.81 11.63 3.28
N GLU A 86 9.55 12.03 3.07
CA GLU A 86 9.12 13.37 2.62
C GLU A 86 9.62 13.73 1.19
N ASP A 87 10.08 12.75 0.42
CA ASP A 87 10.37 12.88 -1.01
C ASP A 87 9.11 12.59 -1.84
N TYR A 88 8.19 13.56 -1.82
CA TYR A 88 6.90 13.45 -2.51
C TYR A 88 7.04 13.43 -4.03
N SER A 89 8.11 14.01 -4.57
CA SER A 89 8.36 14.03 -6.02
C SER A 89 8.77 12.64 -6.51
N GLU A 90 9.68 11.98 -5.80
CA GLU A 90 10.06 10.60 -6.13
C GLU A 90 8.90 9.63 -5.90
N ALA A 91 8.14 9.81 -4.82
CA ALA A 91 6.95 9.01 -4.57
C ALA A 91 5.95 9.08 -5.75
N PHE A 92 5.69 10.29 -6.26
CA PHE A 92 4.83 10.49 -7.41
C PHE A 92 5.38 9.85 -8.68
N ASN A 93 6.68 9.99 -8.95
CA ASN A 93 7.35 9.37 -10.10
C ASN A 93 7.23 7.85 -10.07
N GLN A 94 7.37 7.23 -8.89
CA GLN A 94 7.26 5.79 -8.72
C GLN A 94 5.83 5.30 -8.97
N TYR A 95 4.80 6.03 -8.51
CA TYR A 95 3.42 5.72 -8.89
C TYR A 95 3.17 5.88 -10.39
N GLY A 96 3.85 6.82 -11.06
CA GLY A 96 3.78 6.96 -12.53
C GLY A 96 4.34 5.75 -13.30
N LYS A 97 5.15 4.90 -12.66
CA LYS A 97 5.65 3.64 -13.25
C LYS A 97 4.66 2.48 -13.12
N VAL A 98 3.60 2.65 -12.34
CA VAL A 98 2.58 1.63 -12.09
C VAL A 98 1.24 2.10 -12.63
N THR A 99 0.69 1.39 -13.61
CA THR A 99 -0.68 1.65 -14.08
C THR A 99 -1.68 1.13 -13.05
N LEU A 100 -1.92 1.90 -11.98
CA LEU A 100 -2.78 1.50 -10.86
C LEU A 100 -4.20 1.12 -11.32
N ASP A 101 -4.69 1.74 -12.39
CA ASP A 101 -6.02 1.52 -12.97
C ASP A 101 -6.18 0.16 -13.67
N GLU A 102 -5.06 -0.45 -14.08
CA GLU A 102 -5.06 -1.74 -14.79
C GLU A 102 -4.80 -2.92 -13.84
N LEU A 103 -4.58 -2.66 -12.55
CA LEU A 103 -4.30 -3.71 -11.58
C LEU A 103 -5.57 -4.54 -11.31
N ALA A 104 -5.45 -5.86 -11.44
CA ALA A 104 -6.54 -6.77 -11.16
C ALA A 104 -6.95 -6.70 -9.68
N LEU A 105 -8.24 -6.45 -9.44
CA LEU A 105 -8.85 -6.47 -8.10
C LEU A 105 -9.60 -7.78 -7.86
N VAL A 106 -10.31 -8.28 -8.88
CA VAL A 106 -11.10 -9.52 -8.76
C VAL A 106 -10.15 -10.72 -8.71
N GLY A 107 -10.29 -11.53 -7.66
CA GLY A 107 -9.44 -12.71 -7.43
C GLY A 107 -8.01 -12.37 -7.01
N ALA A 108 -7.71 -11.09 -6.76
CA ALA A 108 -6.43 -10.68 -6.24
C ALA A 108 -6.25 -11.21 -4.81
N PRO A 109 -5.02 -11.61 -4.41
CA PRO A 109 -4.73 -11.92 -3.02
C PRO A 109 -5.10 -10.74 -2.10
N VAL A 110 -5.60 -11.04 -0.90
CA VAL A 110 -6.05 -10.02 0.08
C VAL A 110 -5.01 -8.92 0.30
N TYR A 111 -3.73 -9.27 0.37
CA TYR A 111 -2.67 -8.29 0.56
C TYR A 111 -2.46 -7.35 -0.61
N ARG A 112 -2.75 -7.83 -1.83
CA ARG A 112 -2.62 -7.04 -3.04
C ARG A 112 -3.67 -5.94 -3.06
N LEU A 113 -4.89 -6.25 -2.60
CA LEU A 113 -5.95 -5.26 -2.40
C LEU A 113 -5.50 -4.17 -1.42
N SER A 114 -4.97 -4.55 -0.26
CA SER A 114 -4.42 -3.60 0.71
C SER A 114 -3.33 -2.72 0.10
N MET A 115 -2.36 -3.32 -0.61
CA MET A 115 -1.26 -2.58 -1.24
C MET A 115 -1.77 -1.57 -2.29
N ILE A 116 -2.76 -1.94 -3.09
CA ILE A 116 -3.35 -1.04 -4.11
C ILE A 116 -4.13 0.09 -3.43
N ALA A 117 -4.94 -0.22 -2.41
CA ALA A 117 -5.67 0.80 -1.66
C ALA A 117 -4.71 1.83 -1.03
N GLU A 118 -3.64 1.37 -0.38
CA GLU A 118 -2.63 2.25 0.20
C GLU A 118 -1.85 3.04 -0.86
N ALA A 119 -1.61 2.46 -2.04
CA ALA A 119 -0.96 3.14 -3.15
C ALA A 119 -1.78 4.34 -3.63
N TYR A 120 -3.10 4.16 -3.81
CA TYR A 120 -4.00 5.27 -4.16
C TYR A 120 -4.05 6.35 -3.06
N ALA A 121 -4.16 5.96 -1.79
CA ALA A 121 -4.13 6.93 -0.68
C ALA A 121 -2.82 7.74 -0.66
N THR A 122 -1.69 7.05 -0.80
CA THR A 122 -0.37 7.69 -0.78
C THR A 122 -0.18 8.59 -2.01
N LYS A 123 -0.66 8.19 -3.20
CA LYS A 123 -0.66 9.03 -4.40
C LYS A 123 -1.45 10.33 -4.16
N GLY A 124 -2.65 10.23 -3.58
CA GLY A 124 -3.46 11.39 -3.19
C GLY A 124 -2.74 12.31 -2.21
N LEU A 125 -2.10 11.74 -1.17
CA LEU A 125 -1.32 12.49 -0.19
C LEU A 125 -0.10 13.19 -0.83
N CYS A 126 0.56 12.55 -1.81
CA CYS A 126 1.66 13.19 -2.55
C CYS A 126 1.16 14.38 -3.37
N LEU A 127 0.05 14.22 -4.09
CA LEU A 127 -0.56 15.27 -4.90
C LEU A 127 -0.98 16.50 -4.07
N GLU A 128 -1.46 16.30 -2.83
CA GLU A 128 -1.72 17.40 -1.88
C GLU A 128 -0.45 18.16 -1.45
N LYS A 129 0.72 17.50 -1.47
CA LYS A 129 1.99 18.04 -0.96
C LYS A 129 2.90 18.62 -2.04
N VAL A 130 2.79 18.16 -3.29
CA VAL A 130 3.58 18.70 -4.41
C VAL A 130 3.09 20.12 -4.73
N PRO A 131 3.95 21.14 -4.66
CA PRO A 131 3.56 22.52 -4.97
C PRO A 131 3.02 22.63 -6.40
N ALA A 132 1.94 23.40 -6.60
CA ALA A 132 1.46 23.70 -7.93
C ALA A 132 2.56 24.43 -8.72
N ALA A 133 2.88 23.95 -9.93
CA ALA A 133 3.80 24.63 -10.82
C ALA A 133 3.16 25.95 -11.30
N SER A 134 3.50 27.05 -10.62
CA SER A 134 3.05 28.43 -10.83
C SER A 134 1.53 28.69 -10.68
N PRO A 135 1.14 29.78 -9.99
CA PRO A 135 -0.27 30.15 -9.76
C PRO A 135 -1.04 30.59 -11.01
N SER A 136 -0.39 30.73 -12.16
CA SER A 136 -0.97 31.20 -13.43
C SER A 136 -1.77 30.13 -14.22
N LEU A 137 -1.88 28.90 -13.71
CA LEU A 137 -2.60 27.79 -14.34
C LEU A 137 -3.78 27.32 -13.48
N SER A 138 -4.77 28.18 -13.26
CA SER A 138 -5.95 27.90 -12.40
C SER A 138 -6.68 26.60 -12.76
N ASN A 139 -6.84 26.29 -14.07
CA ASN A 139 -7.47 25.03 -14.51
C ASN A 139 -6.69 23.79 -14.07
N ARG A 140 -5.35 23.90 -14.01
CA ARG A 140 -4.47 22.80 -13.61
C ARG A 140 -4.58 22.47 -12.12
N ASN A 141 -5.02 23.44 -11.31
CA ASN A 141 -5.33 23.21 -9.90
C ASN A 141 -6.65 22.45 -9.73
N VAL A 142 -7.69 22.77 -10.51
CA VAL A 142 -8.98 22.05 -10.49
C VAL A 142 -8.81 20.60 -10.93
N ASP A 143 -8.09 20.37 -12.04
CA ASP A 143 -7.79 19.01 -12.51
C ASP A 143 -7.01 18.20 -11.46
N ARG A 144 -6.06 18.85 -10.77
CA ARG A 144 -5.29 18.22 -9.69
C ARG A 144 -6.15 17.90 -8.48
N ASP A 145 -7.02 18.82 -8.07
CA ASP A 145 -7.91 18.61 -6.92
C ASP A 145 -8.90 17.46 -7.22
N GLN A 146 -9.37 17.37 -8.47
CA GLN A 146 -10.17 16.24 -8.93
C GLN A 146 -9.37 14.93 -8.93
N GLU A 147 -8.10 14.93 -9.35
CA GLU A 147 -7.23 13.75 -9.29
C GLU A 147 -7.00 13.28 -7.84
N VAL A 148 -6.82 14.23 -6.90
CA VAL A 148 -6.70 13.93 -5.46
C VAL A 148 -7.97 13.24 -4.95
N ILE A 149 -9.15 13.77 -5.28
CA ILE A 149 -10.44 13.17 -4.89
C ILE A 149 -10.55 11.75 -5.45
N THR A 150 -10.29 11.57 -6.75
CA THR A 150 -10.36 10.25 -7.39
C THR A 150 -9.37 9.25 -6.79
N CYS A 151 -8.18 9.70 -6.37
CA CYS A 151 -7.25 8.83 -5.64
C CYS A 151 -7.86 8.34 -4.33
N TYR A 152 -8.48 9.22 -3.54
CA TYR A 152 -9.09 8.82 -2.28
C TYR A 152 -10.34 7.96 -2.45
N GLU A 153 -11.18 8.22 -3.46
CA GLU A 153 -12.35 7.39 -3.77
C GLU A 153 -11.94 5.96 -4.13
N LYS A 154 -11.00 5.79 -5.06
CA LYS A 154 -10.47 4.46 -5.43
C LYS A 154 -9.81 3.77 -4.25
N SER A 155 -9.08 4.53 -3.42
CA SER A 155 -8.47 3.99 -2.20
C SER A 155 -9.53 3.45 -1.24
N GLY A 156 -10.59 4.22 -0.98
CA GLY A 156 -11.69 3.82 -0.11
C GLY A 156 -12.43 2.58 -0.61
N ASP A 157 -12.81 2.55 -1.90
CA ASP A 157 -13.52 1.42 -2.50
C ASP A 157 -12.69 0.12 -2.41
N ILE A 158 -11.40 0.19 -2.72
CA ILE A 158 -10.51 -0.98 -2.66
C ILE A 158 -10.23 -1.37 -1.21
N ALA A 159 -10.14 -0.42 -0.28
CA ALA A 159 -10.01 -0.70 1.15
C ALA A 159 -11.24 -1.43 1.70
N LEU A 160 -12.45 -1.07 1.27
CA LEU A 160 -13.67 -1.79 1.62
C LEU A 160 -13.66 -3.22 1.06
N LEU A 161 -13.25 -3.39 -0.20
CA LEU A 161 -13.09 -4.71 -0.82
C LEU A 161 -12.07 -5.57 -0.05
N TYR A 162 -10.94 -4.98 0.35
CA TYR A 162 -9.94 -5.63 1.20
C TYR A 162 -10.56 -6.13 2.51
N LEU A 163 -11.30 -5.28 3.21
CA LEU A 163 -11.92 -5.64 4.50
C LEU A 163 -12.94 -6.77 4.35
N GLN A 164 -13.73 -6.76 3.27
CA GLN A 164 -14.67 -7.84 2.95
C GLN A 164 -13.95 -9.17 2.72
N GLU A 165 -12.85 -9.19 1.96
CA GLU A 165 -12.10 -10.43 1.70
C GLU A 165 -11.33 -10.91 2.95
N VAL A 166 -10.88 -10.01 3.84
CA VAL A 166 -10.34 -10.38 5.17
C VAL A 166 -11.41 -11.08 6.01
N GLU A 167 -12.59 -10.48 6.14
CA GLU A 167 -13.70 -11.03 6.93
C GLU A 167 -14.13 -12.41 6.41
N LYS A 168 -14.21 -12.56 5.09
CA LYS A 168 -14.52 -13.82 4.41
C LYS A 168 -13.45 -14.89 4.66
N ALA A 169 -12.17 -14.54 4.61
CA ALA A 169 -11.07 -15.47 4.89
C ALA A 169 -11.09 -15.94 6.36
N LEU A 170 -11.36 -15.03 7.30
CA LEU A 170 -11.52 -15.37 8.72
C LEU A 170 -12.71 -16.30 8.96
N SER A 171 -13.84 -16.02 8.30
CA SER A 171 -15.07 -16.81 8.41
C SER A 171 -14.91 -18.23 7.85
N ALA A 172 -14.18 -18.40 6.74
CA ALA A 172 -13.87 -19.71 6.17
C ALA A 172 -12.96 -20.56 7.09
N GLY A 173 -12.06 -19.94 7.85
CA GLY A 173 -11.21 -20.61 8.82
C GLY A 173 -11.95 -21.14 10.05
N MET A 174 -13.08 -20.53 10.42
CA MET A 174 -13.87 -20.92 11.60
C MET A 174 -14.72 -22.17 11.40
N GLN A 175 -15.09 -22.51 10.16
CA GLN A 175 -15.93 -23.69 9.87
C GLN A 175 -15.22 -25.03 10.15
N ASN A 176 -13.89 -25.03 10.36
CA ASN A 176 -13.09 -26.21 10.65
C ASN A 176 -12.67 -26.36 12.12
N ARG A 177 -13.21 -25.56 13.05
CA ARG A 177 -12.93 -25.67 14.49
C ARG A 177 -14.22 -25.64 15.31
N SER A 178 -14.35 -26.56 16.26
CA SER A 178 -15.45 -26.56 17.24
C SER A 178 -15.51 -25.20 17.97
N PRO A 179 -16.71 -24.69 18.32
CA PRO A 179 -16.84 -23.35 18.90
C PRO A 179 -16.17 -23.33 20.28
N LYS A 180 -15.09 -22.56 20.43
CA LYS A 180 -14.61 -22.15 21.75
C LYS A 180 -15.24 -20.80 22.08
N PRO A 181 -15.99 -20.67 23.19
CA PRO A 181 -16.48 -19.38 23.63
C PRO A 181 -15.28 -18.56 24.12
N GLY A 182 -15.01 -17.42 23.48
CA GLY A 182 -14.10 -16.43 24.05
C GLY A 182 -13.08 -15.74 23.15
N SER A 183 -13.08 -15.88 21.81
CA SER A 183 -12.26 -14.98 20.99
C SER A 183 -12.99 -13.65 20.81
N VAL A 184 -12.68 -12.69 21.69
CA VAL A 184 -12.89 -11.26 21.44
C VAL A 184 -12.51 -11.00 19.97
N ALA A 185 -13.45 -10.45 19.20
CA ALA A 185 -13.16 -9.98 17.84
C ALA A 185 -11.90 -9.13 17.93
N GLN A 186 -10.79 -9.59 17.35
CA GLN A 186 -9.61 -8.76 17.23
C GLN A 186 -10.06 -7.56 16.42
N GLU A 187 -10.18 -6.39 17.04
CA GLU A 187 -10.29 -5.13 16.32
C GLU A 187 -9.11 -5.08 15.35
N GLN A 188 -9.40 -5.26 14.07
CA GLN A 188 -8.42 -5.15 13.02
C GLN A 188 -8.02 -3.68 12.96
N GLU A 189 -6.95 -3.32 13.67
CA GLU A 189 -6.40 -1.95 13.62
C GLU A 189 -5.94 -1.67 12.19
N LEU A 190 -6.52 -0.63 11.59
CA LEU A 190 -6.22 -0.23 10.22
C LEU A 190 -4.92 0.57 10.19
N GLY A 191 -4.09 0.31 9.17
CA GLY A 191 -2.90 1.13 8.94
C GLY A 191 -3.28 2.54 8.48
N TYR A 192 -2.45 3.53 8.82
CA TYR A 192 -2.63 4.95 8.49
C TYR A 192 -3.13 5.23 7.06
N PHE A 193 -2.53 4.58 6.06
CA PHE A 193 -2.88 4.81 4.65
C PHE A 193 -4.27 4.25 4.29
N LEU A 194 -4.66 3.11 4.86
CA LEU A 194 -6.00 2.55 4.67
C LEU A 194 -7.07 3.41 5.35
N GLU A 195 -6.81 3.86 6.58
CA GLU A 195 -7.69 4.81 7.28
C GLU A 195 -7.85 6.10 6.48
N THR A 196 -6.74 6.62 5.95
CA THR A 196 -6.75 7.80 5.10
C THR A 196 -7.62 7.58 3.87
N GLY A 197 -7.47 6.45 3.16
CA GLY A 197 -8.30 6.12 2.01
C GLY A 197 -9.80 6.12 2.32
N LEU A 198 -10.18 5.46 3.42
CA LEU A 198 -11.59 5.34 3.84
C LEU A 198 -12.21 6.67 4.27
N GLN A 199 -11.43 7.57 4.88
CA GLN A 199 -11.98 8.79 5.49
C GLN A 199 -11.86 10.02 4.57
N ARG A 200 -10.79 10.11 3.77
CA ARG A 200 -10.39 11.39 3.17
C ARG A 200 -11.25 11.82 1.98
N ALA A 201 -11.81 10.87 1.22
CA ALA A 201 -12.76 11.18 0.15
C ALA A 201 -13.97 11.95 0.70
N HIS A 202 -14.59 11.43 1.77
CA HIS A 202 -15.71 12.10 2.43
C HIS A 202 -15.33 13.47 3.00
N VAL A 203 -14.17 13.58 3.66
CA VAL A 203 -13.72 14.84 4.26
C VAL A 203 -13.48 15.94 3.22
N ILE A 204 -13.03 15.59 2.01
CA ILE A 204 -12.82 16.57 0.94
C ILE A 204 -14.16 17.01 0.35
N HIS A 205 -15.09 16.09 0.12
CA HIS A 205 -16.43 16.41 -0.40
C HIS A 205 -17.25 17.35 0.50
N PHE A 206 -16.99 17.38 1.82
CA PHE A 206 -17.64 18.31 2.75
C PHE A 206 -16.91 19.65 2.94
N LYS A 207 -15.69 19.81 2.41
CA LYS A 207 -14.88 21.04 2.54
C LYS A 207 -14.99 21.98 1.34
N ASN A 208 -15.55 21.52 0.24
CA ASN A 208 -15.88 22.30 -0.96
C ASN A 208 -17.37 22.68 -0.95
#